data_AF-A0A8T3V9W6-F1
#
_entry.id   AF-A0A8T3V9W6-F1
#
_cell.length_a   1.000
_cell.length_b   1.000
_cell.length_c   1.000
_cell.angle_alpha   90.00
_cell.angle_beta   90.00
_cell.angle_gamma   90.00
#
_symmetry.space_group_name_H-M   'P 1'
#
loop_
_entity.id
_entity.type
_entity.pdbx_description
1 polymer ?
#
loop_
_entity_poly.entity_id
_entity_poly.type
_entity_poly.pdbx_seq_one_letter_code
_entity_poly.pdbx_strand_id
1 'polypeptide(L)'
;MISINSQEIRYFYRNIVKTGNVYRVKYNNKDYGEFSKLSDALYERDALFFCNFDYDLLVECDLENKYENMELPPFPEKRPKGRIKGTKFNKKEREGEILFDHKIRKFYIKKGDDIIGHYDTMTEAFYYKKMLMDNDWDMNVLKSHVTERIEINIVIDQSKEYKVQLNFCPKCKSRLKIGEEECPSCGINIKDYLYNN
;
A
#
# COMPACT_ATOMS: atom_id res chain seq x y z
N MET A 1 11.17 4.11 -33.29
CA MET A 1 9.91 3.41 -32.96
C MET A 1 10.24 2.25 -32.04
N ILE A 2 10.07 2.42 -30.74
CA ILE A 2 10.22 1.33 -29.77
C ILE A 2 9.00 0.43 -29.98
N SER A 3 9.19 -0.77 -30.54
CA SER A 3 8.12 -1.75 -30.66
C SER A 3 7.82 -2.30 -29.26
N ILE A 4 7.00 -1.60 -28.48
CA ILE A 4 6.54 -2.13 -27.20
C ILE A 4 5.79 -3.42 -27.51
N ASN A 5 6.22 -4.52 -26.90
CA ASN A 5 5.63 -5.82 -27.16
C ASN A 5 4.15 -5.76 -26.79
N SER A 6 3.28 -6.31 -27.64
CA SER A 6 1.84 -6.39 -27.38
C SER A 6 1.51 -6.95 -25.99
N GLN A 7 2.38 -7.77 -25.41
CA GLN A 7 2.24 -8.31 -24.06
C GLN A 7 2.51 -7.29 -22.94
N GLU A 8 3.50 -6.41 -23.10
CA GLU A 8 3.80 -5.35 -22.13
C GLU A 8 2.68 -4.31 -22.09
N ILE A 9 2.15 -3.95 -23.26
CA ILE A 9 0.96 -3.08 -23.38
C ILE A 9 -0.25 -3.71 -22.68
N ARG A 10 -0.45 -5.04 -22.85
CA ARG A 10 -1.55 -5.76 -22.17
C ARG A 10 -1.45 -5.68 -20.66
N TYR A 11 -0.24 -5.80 -20.12
CA TYR A 11 -0.02 -5.71 -18.70
C TYR A 11 -0.15 -4.29 -18.17
N PHE A 12 0.35 -3.32 -18.94
CA PHE A 12 0.23 -1.91 -18.63
C PHE A 12 -1.24 -1.47 -18.54
N TYR A 13 -2.15 -2.06 -19.31
CA TYR A 13 -3.60 -1.79 -19.23
C TYR A 13 -4.41 -2.87 -18.50
N ARG A 14 -3.80 -3.69 -17.64
CA ARG A 14 -4.54 -4.70 -16.88
C ARG A 14 -5.66 -4.05 -16.09
N ASN A 15 -6.78 -4.77 -15.95
CA ASN A 15 -7.97 -4.32 -15.21
C ASN A 15 -8.59 -3.00 -15.72
N ILE A 16 -8.15 -2.46 -16.85
CA ILE A 16 -8.81 -1.31 -17.50
C ILE A 16 -9.59 -1.83 -18.70
N VAL A 17 -10.82 -1.35 -18.83
CA VAL A 17 -11.73 -1.70 -19.91
C VAL A 17 -12.23 -0.43 -20.57
N LYS A 18 -11.99 -0.28 -21.87
CA LYS A 18 -12.59 0.80 -22.64
C LYS A 18 -14.00 0.40 -23.08
N THR A 19 -14.99 1.21 -22.74
CA THR A 19 -16.40 1.03 -23.12
C THR A 19 -16.85 2.30 -23.84
N GLY A 20 -16.92 2.27 -25.17
CA GLY A 20 -17.15 3.48 -25.97
C GLY A 20 -16.02 4.50 -25.77
N ASN A 21 -16.37 5.69 -25.26
CA ASN A 21 -15.44 6.80 -25.01
C ASN A 21 -14.90 6.87 -23.58
N VAL A 22 -15.28 5.93 -22.70
CA VAL A 22 -14.88 5.93 -21.29
C VAL A 22 -14.02 4.71 -20.94
N TYR A 23 -13.21 4.84 -19.91
CA TYR A 23 -12.35 3.81 -19.35
C TYR A 23 -12.88 3.40 -17.98
N ARG A 24 -12.94 2.09 -17.71
CA ARG A 24 -13.44 1.54 -16.45
C ARG A 24 -12.43 0.63 -15.79
N VAL A 25 -12.31 0.71 -14.47
CA VAL A 25 -11.44 -0.18 -13.70
C VAL A 25 -12.26 -1.37 -13.21
N LYS A 26 -11.89 -2.59 -13.63
CA LYS A 26 -12.60 -3.84 -13.27
C LYS A 26 -11.67 -4.87 -12.66
N TYR A 27 -12.03 -5.38 -11.49
CA TYR A 27 -11.32 -6.46 -10.81
C TYR A 27 -12.31 -7.44 -10.18
N ASN A 28 -12.07 -8.76 -10.33
CA ASN A 28 -12.95 -9.82 -9.81
C ASN A 28 -14.45 -9.61 -10.13
N ASN A 29 -14.76 -9.22 -11.37
CA ASN A 29 -16.12 -8.90 -11.86
C ASN A 29 -16.82 -7.70 -11.19
N LYS A 30 -16.14 -6.98 -10.29
CA LYS A 30 -16.60 -5.70 -9.74
C LYS A 30 -16.10 -4.54 -10.60
N ASP A 31 -16.91 -3.49 -10.66
CA ASP A 31 -16.61 -2.22 -11.33
C ASP A 31 -16.21 -1.21 -10.25
N TYR A 32 -15.05 -0.58 -10.41
CA TYR A 32 -14.45 0.29 -9.40
C TYR A 32 -14.48 1.76 -9.77
N GLY A 33 -14.88 2.10 -11.00
CA GLY A 33 -15.01 3.49 -11.41
C GLY A 33 -15.04 3.64 -12.93
N GLU A 34 -15.58 4.78 -13.37
CA GLU A 34 -15.63 5.20 -14.77
C GLU A 34 -14.90 6.54 -14.94
N PHE A 35 -14.04 6.61 -15.95
CA PHE A 35 -13.13 7.71 -16.20
C PHE A 35 -13.16 8.12 -17.66
N SER A 36 -13.16 9.42 -17.93
CA SER A 36 -13.08 9.97 -19.28
C SER A 36 -11.65 9.93 -19.82
N LYS A 37 -10.66 10.20 -18.95
CA LYS A 37 -9.24 10.14 -19.29
C LYS A 37 -8.63 8.77 -18.94
N LEU A 38 -7.70 8.32 -19.78
CA LEU A 38 -6.97 7.06 -19.57
C LEU A 38 -5.93 7.17 -18.43
N SER A 39 -5.31 8.35 -18.27
CA SER A 39 -4.38 8.65 -17.18
C SER A 39 -5.03 8.41 -15.81
N ASP A 40 -6.25 8.93 -15.65
CA ASP A 40 -6.98 8.89 -14.38
C ASP A 40 -7.39 7.45 -14.06
N ALA A 41 -7.83 6.69 -15.07
CA ALA A 41 -8.13 5.28 -14.91
C ALA A 41 -6.89 4.44 -14.51
N LEU A 42 -5.70 4.78 -15.03
CA LEU A 42 -4.45 4.11 -14.66
C LEU A 42 -4.02 4.46 -13.24
N TYR A 43 -4.15 5.73 -12.87
CA TYR A 43 -3.89 6.23 -11.52
C TYR A 43 -4.79 5.52 -10.50
N GLU A 44 -6.11 5.57 -10.70
CA GLU A 44 -7.08 4.96 -9.78
C GLU A 44 -6.81 3.46 -9.62
N ARG A 45 -6.54 2.78 -10.74
CA ARG A 45 -6.21 1.35 -10.70
C ARG A 45 -5.00 1.07 -9.81
N ASP A 46 -3.95 1.88 -9.91
CA ASP A 46 -2.74 1.68 -9.11
C ASP A 46 -2.99 2.00 -7.64
N ALA A 47 -3.76 3.05 -7.33
CA ALA A 47 -4.21 3.36 -5.98
C ALA A 47 -5.05 2.22 -5.38
N LEU A 48 -5.99 1.67 -6.15
CA LEU A 48 -6.77 0.48 -5.79
C LEU A 48 -5.88 -0.74 -5.54
N PHE A 49 -4.84 -0.96 -6.35
CA PHE A 49 -3.88 -2.04 -6.09
C PHE A 49 -3.08 -1.81 -4.80
N PHE A 50 -2.69 -0.56 -4.53
CA PHE A 50 -1.99 -0.18 -3.32
C PHE A 50 -2.84 -0.43 -2.07
N CYS A 51 -4.12 -0.06 -2.12
CA CYS A 51 -5.11 -0.27 -1.06
C CYS A 51 -5.72 -1.68 -1.06
N ASN A 52 -5.18 -2.63 -1.84
CA ASN A 52 -5.72 -3.99 -1.95
C ASN A 52 -7.23 -4.06 -2.27
N PHE A 53 -7.71 -3.11 -3.08
CA PHE A 53 -9.11 -2.93 -3.47
C PHE A 53 -10.06 -2.66 -2.30
N ASP A 54 -9.54 -2.10 -1.21
CA ASP A 54 -10.31 -1.56 -0.09
C ASP A 54 -10.64 -0.07 -0.34
N TYR A 55 -11.92 0.27 -0.33
CA TYR A 55 -12.39 1.62 -0.60
C TYR A 55 -12.11 2.58 0.55
N ASP A 56 -12.14 2.10 1.79
CA ASP A 56 -11.94 2.96 2.95
C ASP A 56 -10.50 3.50 2.96
N LEU A 57 -9.54 2.65 2.57
CA LEU A 57 -8.13 3.02 2.40
C LEU A 57 -7.86 3.85 1.15
N LEU A 58 -8.70 3.73 0.11
CA LEU A 58 -8.56 4.49 -1.13
C LEU A 58 -8.86 5.98 -0.93
N VAL A 59 -9.85 6.31 -0.10
CA VAL A 59 -10.23 7.70 0.22
C VAL A 59 -9.08 8.47 0.90
N GLU A 60 -8.20 7.74 1.59
CA GLU A 60 -7.02 8.31 2.27
C GLU A 60 -5.78 8.42 1.36
N CYS A 61 -5.83 7.92 0.12
CA CYS A 61 -4.71 7.97 -0.81
C CYS A 61 -4.63 9.31 -1.54
N ASP A 62 -3.71 10.16 -1.10
CA ASP A 62 -3.33 11.41 -1.79
C ASP A 62 -2.06 11.19 -2.62
N LEU A 63 -2.17 10.43 -3.72
CA LEU A 63 -1.06 10.15 -4.62
C LEU A 63 -1.10 11.10 -5.83
N GLU A 64 0.06 11.53 -6.32
CA GLU A 64 0.12 12.31 -7.56
C GLU A 64 -0.11 11.42 -8.80
N ASN A 65 -0.86 11.94 -9.78
CA ASN A 65 -1.11 11.24 -11.03
C ASN A 65 0.10 11.29 -11.95
N LYS A 66 1.02 10.33 -11.78
CA LYS A 66 2.22 10.15 -12.62
C LYS A 66 1.94 9.93 -14.12
N TYR A 67 0.69 9.67 -14.51
CA TYR A 67 0.31 9.38 -15.89
C TYR A 67 -0.21 10.60 -16.65
N GLU A 68 -0.46 11.74 -15.97
CA GLU A 68 -1.12 12.89 -16.58
C GLU A 68 -0.24 13.57 -17.66
N ASN A 69 1.07 13.61 -17.44
CA ASN A 69 2.03 14.22 -18.36
C ASN A 69 2.87 13.20 -19.16
N MET A 70 2.53 11.91 -19.08
CA MET A 70 3.31 10.83 -19.72
C MET A 70 2.71 10.47 -21.09
N GLU A 71 3.56 10.24 -22.09
CA GLU A 71 3.12 9.62 -23.35
C GLU A 71 2.75 8.16 -23.10
N LEU A 72 1.45 7.88 -23.05
CA LEU A 72 0.93 6.55 -22.79
C LEU A 72 1.03 5.65 -24.05
N PRO A 73 1.33 4.36 -23.90
CA PRO A 73 1.29 3.42 -25.02
C PRO A 73 -0.12 3.36 -25.65
N PRO A 74 -0.26 2.90 -26.90
CA PRO A 74 -1.58 2.80 -27.53
C PRO A 74 -2.46 1.81 -26.78
N PHE A 75 -3.70 2.21 -26.44
CA PHE A 75 -4.66 1.32 -25.77
C PHE A 75 -5.07 0.18 -26.72
N PRO A 76 -5.04 -1.09 -26.28
CA PRO A 76 -5.31 -2.23 -27.15
C PRO A 76 -6.76 -2.26 -27.64
N GLU A 77 -6.98 -2.38 -28.96
CA GLU A 77 -8.31 -2.38 -29.59
C GLU A 77 -9.18 -3.58 -29.17
N LYS A 78 -8.57 -4.74 -28.91
CA LYS A 78 -9.26 -5.95 -28.45
C LYS A 78 -8.81 -6.30 -27.04
N ARG A 79 -9.76 -6.35 -26.12
CA ARG A 79 -9.52 -6.93 -24.78
C ARG A 79 -9.13 -8.40 -24.96
N PRO A 80 -7.93 -8.83 -24.53
CA PRO A 80 -7.61 -10.25 -24.53
C PRO A 80 -8.55 -10.95 -23.54
N LYS A 81 -9.34 -11.91 -24.04
CA LYS A 81 -10.20 -12.75 -23.21
C LYS A 81 -9.36 -13.82 -22.52
N GLY A 82 -9.44 -13.89 -21.20
CA GLY A 82 -8.84 -14.95 -20.38
C GLY A 82 -7.91 -14.44 -19.27
N ARG A 83 -7.60 -15.33 -18.31
CA ARG A 83 -6.35 -15.23 -17.52
C ARG A 83 -5.22 -15.15 -18.53
N ILE A 84 -4.20 -14.32 -18.30
CA ILE A 84 -2.96 -14.39 -19.10
C ILE A 84 -2.30 -15.74 -18.79
N LYS A 85 -2.77 -16.80 -19.46
CA LYS A 85 -2.25 -18.15 -19.37
C LYS A 85 -0.93 -18.13 -20.12
N GLY A 86 0.18 -18.27 -19.41
CA GLY A 86 1.50 -18.38 -20.00
C GLY A 86 2.58 -17.54 -19.35
N THR A 87 2.24 -16.56 -18.51
CA THR A 87 3.23 -15.91 -17.64
C THR A 87 2.84 -16.21 -16.20
N LYS A 88 3.49 -17.22 -15.59
CA LYS A 88 3.87 -17.08 -14.19
C LYS A 88 4.71 -15.81 -14.17
N PHE A 89 4.07 -14.66 -13.96
CA PHE A 89 4.85 -13.52 -13.58
C PHE A 89 5.54 -13.91 -12.30
N ASN A 90 6.87 -13.99 -12.35
CA ASN A 90 7.65 -14.03 -11.15
C ASN A 90 7.53 -12.65 -10.53
N LYS A 91 6.41 -12.43 -9.82
CA LYS A 91 6.23 -11.33 -8.88
C LYS A 91 7.46 -11.23 -7.97
N LYS A 92 8.04 -12.40 -7.66
CA LYS A 92 9.34 -12.61 -7.00
C LYS A 92 10.54 -11.95 -7.69
N GLU A 93 10.65 -12.02 -9.01
CA GLU A 93 11.78 -11.43 -9.75
C GLU A 93 11.68 -9.91 -9.85
N ARG A 94 10.45 -9.40 -9.96
CA ARG A 94 10.21 -7.98 -10.21
C ARG A 94 10.06 -7.16 -8.93
N GLU A 95 9.23 -7.64 -8.00
CA GLU A 95 8.96 -6.99 -6.72
C GLU A 95 9.90 -7.48 -5.63
N GLY A 96 10.64 -8.58 -5.81
CA GLY A 96 11.42 -9.19 -4.74
C GLY A 96 10.55 -9.77 -3.62
N GLU A 97 11.16 -10.57 -2.75
CA GLU A 97 10.51 -11.20 -1.62
C GLU A 97 11.20 -10.82 -0.31
N ILE A 98 10.42 -10.73 0.76
CA ILE A 98 10.95 -10.66 2.12
C ILE A 98 10.81 -12.06 2.69
N LEU A 99 11.93 -12.62 3.11
CA LEU A 99 12.01 -13.95 3.70
C LEU A 99 12.63 -13.82 5.09
N PHE A 100 12.39 -14.80 5.94
CA PHE A 100 12.97 -14.84 7.28
C PHE A 100 14.06 -15.91 7.35
N ASP A 101 15.26 -15.51 7.75
CA ASP A 101 16.34 -16.45 8.01
C ASP A 101 16.26 -16.94 9.45
N HIS A 102 15.88 -18.20 9.63
CA HIS A 102 15.77 -18.82 10.95
C HIS A 102 17.12 -19.01 11.66
N LYS A 103 18.25 -19.06 10.93
CA LYS A 103 19.58 -19.21 11.53
C LYS A 103 20.05 -17.92 12.18
N ILE A 104 19.85 -16.80 11.49
CA ILE A 104 20.30 -15.47 11.92
C ILE A 104 19.18 -14.73 12.68
N ARG A 105 17.94 -15.23 12.62
CA ARG A 105 16.72 -14.62 13.18
C ARG A 105 16.46 -13.21 12.66
N LYS A 106 16.74 -12.99 11.36
CA LYS A 106 16.55 -11.71 10.68
C LYS A 106 15.74 -11.87 9.41
N PHE A 107 15.00 -10.83 9.05
CA PHE A 107 14.33 -10.73 7.75
C PHE A 107 15.35 -10.35 6.68
N TYR A 108 15.21 -10.84 5.46
CA TYR A 108 16.07 -10.45 4.34
C TYR A 108 15.26 -10.23 3.07
N ILE A 109 15.74 -9.29 2.26
CA ILE A 109 15.14 -8.99 0.96
C ILE A 109 15.89 -9.80 -0.10
N LYS A 110 15.17 -10.61 -0.86
CA LYS A 110 15.69 -11.40 -1.98
C LYS A 110 15.07 -10.94 -3.29
N LYS A 111 15.88 -10.69 -4.31
CA LYS A 111 15.41 -10.40 -5.67
C LYS A 111 16.13 -11.33 -6.64
N GLY A 112 15.39 -12.21 -7.32
CA GLY A 112 16.01 -13.27 -8.11
C GLY A 112 16.83 -14.18 -7.21
N ASP A 113 18.13 -14.27 -7.45
CA ASP A 113 19.07 -15.05 -6.62
C ASP A 113 19.86 -14.21 -5.60
N ASP A 114 19.78 -12.87 -5.69
CA ASP A 114 20.56 -11.97 -4.85
C ASP A 114 19.86 -11.64 -3.53
N ILE A 115 20.64 -11.64 -2.45
CA ILE A 115 20.23 -11.17 -1.12
C ILE A 115 20.78 -9.76 -0.93
N ILE A 116 19.88 -8.80 -0.70
CA ILE A 116 20.24 -7.37 -0.68
C ILE A 116 20.64 -6.90 0.71
N GLY A 117 20.02 -7.45 1.75
CA GLY A 117 20.29 -7.06 3.13
C GLY A 117 19.50 -7.86 4.16
N HIS A 118 19.94 -7.78 5.41
CA HIS A 118 19.29 -8.40 6.57
C HIS A 118 18.81 -7.32 7.55
N TYR A 119 17.60 -7.48 8.06
CA TYR A 119 16.87 -6.50 8.87
C TYR A 119 16.26 -7.17 10.10
N ASP A 120 16.14 -6.41 11.17
CA ASP A 120 15.73 -6.97 12.47
C ASP A 120 14.20 -7.16 12.53
N THR A 121 13.44 -6.33 11.78
CA THR A 121 11.98 -6.41 11.72
C THR A 121 11.44 -6.54 10.30
N MET A 122 10.24 -7.12 10.16
CA MET A 122 9.55 -7.22 8.87
C MET A 122 9.23 -5.83 8.30
N THR A 123 8.89 -4.88 9.16
CA THR A 123 8.55 -3.50 8.78
C THR A 123 9.75 -2.77 8.19
N GLU A 124 10.92 -2.94 8.81
CA GLU A 124 12.18 -2.39 8.31
C GLU A 124 12.52 -2.98 6.93
N ALA A 125 12.43 -4.30 6.78
CA ALA A 125 12.62 -4.96 5.49
C ALA A 125 11.63 -4.47 4.42
N PHE A 126 10.37 -4.20 4.80
CA PHE A 126 9.36 -3.67 3.89
C PHE A 126 9.65 -2.24 3.44
N TYR A 127 10.09 -1.38 4.37
CA TYR A 127 10.48 -0.01 4.07
C TYR A 127 11.60 0.04 3.03
N TYR A 128 12.69 -0.69 3.27
CA TYR A 128 13.82 -0.73 2.33
C TYR A 128 13.46 -1.39 0.99
N LYS A 129 12.62 -2.43 1.01
CA LYS A 129 12.11 -3.04 -0.22
C LYS A 129 11.34 -2.02 -1.06
N LYS A 130 10.46 -1.23 -0.43
CA LYS A 130 9.69 -0.20 -1.13
C LYS A 130 10.60 0.86 -1.74
N MET A 131 11.58 1.35 -0.97
CA MET A 131 12.57 2.30 -1.50
C MET A 131 13.32 1.76 -2.72
N LEU A 132 13.74 0.49 -2.67
CA LEU A 132 14.38 -0.17 -3.81
C LEU A 132 13.42 -0.27 -5.00
N MET A 133 12.16 -0.65 -4.78
CA MET A 133 11.16 -0.73 -5.86
C MET A 133 10.89 0.62 -6.53
N ASP A 134 10.82 1.70 -5.76
CA ASP A 134 10.54 3.05 -6.27
C ASP A 134 11.73 3.64 -7.05
N ASN A 135 12.95 3.11 -6.86
CA ASN A 135 14.18 3.56 -7.52
C ASN A 135 14.80 2.49 -8.43
N ASP A 136 13.98 1.67 -9.09
CA ASP A 136 14.42 0.64 -10.04
C ASP A 136 15.49 -0.35 -9.50
N TRP A 137 15.50 -0.55 -8.18
CA TRP A 137 16.45 -1.36 -7.41
C TRP A 137 17.89 -0.85 -7.39
N ASP A 138 18.09 0.47 -7.47
CA ASP A 138 19.40 1.06 -7.26
C ASP A 138 19.83 0.94 -5.78
N MET A 139 20.85 0.13 -5.53
CA MET A 139 21.42 -0.07 -4.19
C MET A 139 22.10 1.19 -3.63
N ASN A 140 22.41 2.18 -4.47
CA ASN A 140 22.99 3.44 -3.99
C ASN A 140 22.01 4.25 -3.15
N VAL A 141 20.70 4.04 -3.32
CA VAL A 141 19.66 4.71 -2.51
C VAL A 141 19.74 4.27 -1.05
N LEU A 142 20.10 3.02 -0.78
CA LEU A 142 20.30 2.54 0.59
C LEU A 142 21.51 3.20 1.26
N LYS A 143 22.53 3.61 0.48
CA LYS A 143 23.71 4.29 1.01
C LYS A 143 23.46 5.77 1.31
N SER A 144 22.54 6.42 0.58
CA SER A 144 22.20 7.82 0.80
C SER A 144 21.17 8.01 1.91
N HIS A 145 20.33 6.99 2.18
CA HIS A 145 19.31 7.00 3.23
C HIS A 145 19.73 6.16 4.44
N VAL A 146 20.85 6.56 5.06
CA VAL A 146 21.22 6.02 6.37
C VAL A 146 20.21 6.54 7.39
N THR A 147 19.18 5.75 7.70
CA THR A 147 18.26 6.06 8.80
C THR A 147 18.99 5.81 10.11
N GLU A 148 19.11 6.84 10.95
CA GLU A 148 19.55 6.66 12.34
C GLU A 148 18.60 5.69 13.03
N ARG A 149 19.13 4.56 13.51
CA ARG A 149 18.36 3.60 14.30
C ARG A 149 18.21 4.16 15.72
N ILE A 150 17.02 4.67 16.02
CA ILE A 150 16.66 5.04 17.39
C ILE A 150 16.09 3.80 18.08
N GLU A 151 16.89 3.15 18.92
CA GLU A 151 16.40 2.07 19.79
C GLU A 151 15.53 2.65 20.91
N ILE A 152 14.21 2.63 20.73
CA ILE A 152 13.28 3.02 21.79
C ILE A 152 13.00 1.79 22.66
N ASN A 153 13.85 1.55 23.66
CA ASN A 153 13.64 0.51 24.68
C ASN A 153 12.53 0.92 25.67
N ILE A 154 11.27 0.97 25.23
CA ILE A 154 10.12 1.11 26.14
C ILE A 154 9.82 -0.27 26.71
N VAL A 155 10.49 -0.62 27.81
CA VAL A 155 10.03 -1.73 28.64
C VAL A 155 8.81 -1.24 29.40
N ILE A 156 7.62 -1.69 28.98
CA ILE A 156 6.39 -1.48 29.73
C ILE A 156 6.52 -2.30 31.02
N ASP A 157 6.65 -1.62 32.14
CA ASP A 157 6.69 -2.20 33.47
C ASP A 157 5.30 -2.73 33.82
N GLN A 158 5.15 -4.05 33.75
CA GLN A 158 3.88 -4.74 34.01
C GLN A 158 3.36 -4.56 35.44
N SER A 159 4.21 -4.06 36.36
CA SER A 159 3.82 -3.78 37.74
C SER A 159 3.24 -2.37 37.96
N LYS A 160 3.26 -1.52 36.92
CA LYS A 160 2.71 -0.16 36.99
C LYS A 160 1.35 -0.06 36.32
N GLU A 161 0.41 0.58 37.01
CA GLU A 161 -0.84 1.02 36.40
C GLU A 161 -0.56 2.19 35.45
N TYR A 162 -0.92 2.03 34.18
CA TYR A 162 -0.83 3.07 33.18
C TYR A 162 -2.17 3.79 33.07
N LYS A 163 -2.12 5.13 33.02
CA LYS A 163 -3.34 5.93 32.79
C LYS A 163 -3.86 5.64 31.38
N VAL A 164 -4.99 4.94 31.29
CA VAL A 164 -5.72 4.72 30.04
C VAL A 164 -6.50 5.99 29.72
N GLN A 165 -6.33 6.53 28.52
CA GLN A 165 -7.10 7.66 28.02
C GLN A 165 -7.87 7.21 26.77
N LEU A 166 -9.17 7.48 26.75
CA LEU A 166 -9.99 7.22 25.57
C LEU A 166 -9.84 8.40 24.61
N ASN A 167 -9.31 8.13 23.41
CA ASN A 167 -9.22 9.13 22.34
C ASN A 167 -10.56 9.36 21.62
N PHE A 168 -11.50 8.43 21.77
CA PHE A 168 -12.80 8.43 21.10
C PHE A 168 -13.90 8.00 22.05
N CYS A 169 -15.09 8.58 21.87
CA CYS A 169 -16.26 8.21 22.64
C CYS A 169 -16.70 6.77 22.30
N PRO A 170 -16.88 5.90 23.31
CA PRO A 170 -17.26 4.51 23.09
C PRO A 170 -18.66 4.36 22.47
N LYS A 171 -19.53 5.35 22.62
CA LYS A 171 -20.92 5.32 22.11
C LYS A 171 -21.07 5.91 20.72
N CYS A 172 -20.52 7.10 20.49
CA CYS A 172 -20.73 7.85 19.23
C CYS A 172 -19.48 7.99 18.36
N LYS A 173 -18.32 7.46 18.81
CA LYS A 173 -17.02 7.54 18.13
C LYS A 173 -16.51 8.96 17.86
N SER A 174 -17.15 9.99 18.42
CA SER A 174 -16.63 11.36 18.37
C SER A 174 -15.27 11.45 19.06
N ARG A 175 -14.38 12.26 18.51
CA ARG A 175 -13.04 12.50 19.07
C ARG A 175 -13.16 13.22 20.42
N LEU A 176 -12.49 12.68 21.42
CA LEU A 176 -12.41 13.27 22.75
C LEU A 176 -11.12 14.08 22.88
N LYS A 177 -11.20 15.25 23.50
CA LYS A 177 -10.00 16.01 23.88
C LYS A 177 -9.46 15.50 25.21
N ILE A 178 -8.16 15.73 25.41
CA ILE A 178 -7.46 15.34 26.64
C ILE A 178 -8.13 16.06 27.83
N GLY A 179 -8.66 15.27 28.76
CA GLY A 179 -9.32 15.78 29.98
C GLY A 179 -10.83 16.04 29.86
N GLU A 180 -11.48 15.71 28.74
CA GLU A 180 -12.94 15.75 28.65
C GLU A 180 -13.57 14.65 29.52
N GLU A 181 -14.43 15.06 30.46
CA GLU A 181 -15.16 14.13 31.34
C GLU A 181 -16.45 13.62 30.71
N GLU A 182 -17.02 14.38 29.78
CA GLU A 182 -18.25 14.05 29.07
C GLU A 182 -18.04 14.20 27.56
N CYS A 183 -18.65 13.30 26.79
CA CYS A 183 -18.58 13.38 25.34
C CYS A 183 -19.39 14.59 24.84
N PRO A 184 -18.79 15.53 24.09
CA PRO A 184 -19.48 16.72 23.60
C PRO A 184 -20.62 16.42 22.62
N SER A 185 -20.58 15.30 21.90
CA SER A 185 -21.63 14.93 20.95
C SER A 185 -22.80 14.14 21.54
N CYS A 186 -22.59 13.32 22.57
CA CYS A 186 -23.65 12.42 23.07
C CYS A 186 -23.89 12.50 24.59
N GLY A 187 -23.19 13.41 25.28
CA GLY A 187 -23.40 13.70 26.70
C GLY A 187 -23.12 12.52 27.64
N ILE A 188 -22.37 11.51 27.20
CA ILE A 188 -22.05 10.36 28.03
C ILE A 188 -20.83 10.66 28.90
N ASN A 189 -20.87 10.26 30.16
CA ASN A 189 -19.74 10.40 31.06
C ASN A 189 -18.67 9.35 30.73
N ILE A 190 -17.47 9.81 30.39
CA ILE A 190 -16.35 8.98 29.96
C ILE A 190 -15.73 8.25 31.15
N LYS A 191 -15.82 8.83 32.36
CA LYS A 191 -15.31 8.20 33.58
C LYS A 191 -16.01 6.87 33.87
N ASP A 192 -17.30 6.76 33.56
CA ASP A 192 -18.07 5.53 33.75
C ASP A 192 -17.51 4.36 32.93
N TYR A 193 -16.85 4.64 31.80
CA TYR A 193 -16.25 3.62 30.92
C TYR A 193 -14.78 3.33 31.21
N LEU A 194 -14.11 4.20 31.99
CA LEU A 194 -12.71 4.01 32.38
C LEU A 194 -12.58 3.23 33.69
N TYR A 195 -13.57 3.30 34.60
CA TYR A 195 -13.48 2.75 35.95
C TYR A 195 -14.54 1.69 36.31
N ASN A 196 -15.58 1.47 35.48
CA ASN A 196 -16.51 0.36 35.68
C ASN A 196 -16.20 -0.79 34.70
N ASN A 197 -15.22 -1.61 35.05
CA ASN A 197 -15.13 -3.03 34.72
C ASN A 197 -14.31 -3.74 35.80
#